data_AF-A0A1R4H2H6-F1
#
_entry.id   AF-A0A1R4H2H6-F1
#
_cell.length_a   1.000
_cell.length_b   1.000
_cell.length_c   1.000
_cell.angle_alpha   90.00
_cell.angle_beta   90.00
_cell.angle_gamma   90.00
#
_symmetry.space_group_name_H-M   'P 1'
#
loop_
_entity.id
_entity.type
_entity.pdbx_description
1 polymer ?
#
loop_
_entity_poly.entity_id
_entity_poly.type
_entity_poly.pdbx_seq_one_letter_code
_entity_poly.pdbx_strand_id
1 'polypeptide(L)'
;MASYKLEDGLYLYPTPAGAYYAIASNDTDKSRQFLCTLLQQQHTPLLNIANIKQLMNMDTEESCLDLLYHCQRLGWVQGINQPLHFPQEPLEKLLPGLLVKLSQTGKALLADNQGFYLASNGFPHEVAEELSALSAEIAVVYNRRSGVLIKNLGLASNAWAVIDATGNSKIGFWPIMIGAQRFHLVVSGPPNFNQPEFVSLIWVLTVRYSKTGSHDEPVSSNSTKTSHRKNKTQ
;
A
#
# COMPACT_ATOMS: atom_id res chain seq x y z
N MET A 1 -26.31 5.81 22.76
CA MET A 1 -24.86 5.53 22.70
C MET A 1 -24.69 4.03 22.61
N ALA A 2 -23.96 3.53 21.62
CA ALA A 2 -23.68 2.10 21.52
C ALA A 2 -22.68 1.72 22.62
N SER A 3 -22.96 0.64 23.36
CA SER A 3 -22.01 0.09 24.33
C SER A 3 -21.20 -0.98 23.60
N TYR A 4 -19.91 -0.72 23.40
CA TYR A 4 -18.99 -1.69 22.81
C TYR A 4 -18.27 -2.47 23.92
N LYS A 5 -18.02 -3.75 23.67
CA LYS A 5 -17.17 -4.59 24.52
C LYS A 5 -16.12 -5.26 23.64
N LEU A 6 -14.87 -5.22 24.06
CA LEU A 6 -13.78 -5.94 23.39
C LEU A 6 -13.86 -7.44 23.77
N GLU A 7 -13.57 -8.29 22.80
CA GLU A 7 -13.36 -9.71 23.05
C GLU A 7 -11.93 -9.94 23.54
N ASP A 8 -11.78 -10.78 24.57
CA ASP A 8 -10.48 -11.10 25.16
C ASP A 8 -9.73 -12.16 24.34
N GLY A 9 -8.39 -12.11 24.37
CA GLY A 9 -7.54 -13.16 23.81
C GLY A 9 -7.36 -13.13 22.28
N LEU A 10 -7.82 -12.08 21.60
CA LEU A 10 -7.62 -11.89 20.16
C LEU A 10 -6.47 -10.95 19.86
N TYR A 11 -5.91 -11.04 18.65
CA TYR A 11 -4.91 -10.13 18.11
C TYR A 11 -5.46 -9.42 16.87
N LEU A 12 -5.15 -8.13 16.74
CA LEU A 12 -5.56 -7.31 15.61
C LEU A 12 -4.80 -7.70 14.35
N TYR A 13 -5.53 -7.98 13.28
CA TYR A 13 -4.96 -8.29 11.97
C TYR A 13 -5.85 -7.71 10.85
N PRO A 14 -5.28 -7.11 9.79
CA PRO A 14 -6.09 -6.70 8.65
C PRO A 14 -6.62 -7.92 7.89
N THR A 15 -7.79 -7.75 7.26
CA THR A 15 -8.24 -8.69 6.23
C THR A 15 -7.55 -8.36 4.91
N PRO A 16 -7.65 -9.22 3.87
CA PRO A 16 -7.15 -8.86 2.55
C PRO A 16 -7.82 -7.59 1.98
N ALA A 17 -9.11 -7.39 2.25
CA ALA A 17 -9.82 -6.17 1.86
C ALA A 17 -9.29 -4.93 2.60
N GLY A 18 -9.01 -5.04 3.90
CA GLY A 18 -8.40 -3.95 4.67
C GLY A 18 -6.97 -3.64 4.25
N ALA A 19 -6.17 -4.66 3.96
CA ALA A 19 -4.83 -4.49 3.41
C ALA A 19 -4.87 -3.78 2.05
N TYR A 20 -5.79 -4.17 1.16
CA TYR A 20 -5.99 -3.50 -0.13
C TYR A 20 -6.44 -2.05 0.06
N TYR A 21 -7.41 -1.82 0.96
CA TYR A 21 -7.87 -0.48 1.28
C TYR A 21 -6.71 0.38 1.80
N ALA A 22 -5.83 -0.15 2.65
CA ALA A 22 -4.70 0.60 3.22
C ALA A 22 -3.77 1.19 2.14
N ILE A 23 -3.51 0.43 1.06
CA ILE A 23 -2.51 0.78 0.03
C ILE A 23 -3.09 1.36 -1.26
N ALA A 24 -4.41 1.42 -1.41
CA ALA A 24 -5.05 1.81 -2.67
C ALA A 24 -4.86 3.29 -3.03
N SER A 25 -4.62 4.16 -2.05
CA SER A 25 -4.49 5.62 -2.20
C SER A 25 -3.52 6.21 -1.17
N ASN A 26 -3.01 7.42 -1.46
CA ASN A 26 -2.25 8.26 -0.54
C ASN A 26 -3.15 9.11 0.38
N ASP A 27 -4.48 9.01 0.26
CA ASP A 27 -5.40 9.78 1.10
C ASP A 27 -5.25 9.38 2.57
N THR A 28 -5.23 10.34 3.48
CA THR A 28 -4.87 10.08 4.89
C THR A 28 -6.08 10.12 5.82
N ASP A 29 -7.12 9.34 5.52
CA ASP A 29 -8.24 9.15 6.44
C ASP A 29 -7.83 8.31 7.67
N LYS A 30 -8.60 8.44 8.77
CA LYS A 30 -8.27 7.77 10.04
C LYS A 30 -8.27 6.24 9.93
N SER A 31 -9.16 5.65 9.13
CA SER A 31 -9.24 4.20 8.95
C SER A 31 -7.99 3.69 8.24
N ARG A 32 -7.54 4.39 7.19
CA ARG A 32 -6.30 4.07 6.48
C ARG A 32 -5.07 4.24 7.36
N GLN A 33 -4.98 5.34 8.11
CA GLN A 33 -3.90 5.56 9.07
C GLN A 33 -3.81 4.41 10.07
N PHE A 34 -4.94 3.99 10.66
CA PHE A 34 -5.01 2.85 11.55
C PHE A 34 -4.49 1.56 10.89
N LEU A 35 -4.98 1.21 9.70
CA LEU A 35 -4.58 -0.02 8.99
C LEU A 35 -3.10 0.00 8.59
N CYS A 36 -2.58 1.15 8.14
CA CYS A 36 -1.17 1.32 7.84
C CYS A 36 -0.30 1.15 9.10
N THR A 37 -0.68 1.77 10.22
CA THR A 37 0.05 1.63 11.50
C THR A 37 0.00 0.20 12.03
N LEU A 38 -1.12 -0.51 11.83
CA LEU A 38 -1.26 -1.92 12.16
C LEU A 38 -0.31 -2.79 11.31
N LEU A 39 -0.21 -2.52 10.01
CA LEU A 39 0.72 -3.18 9.07
C LEU A 39 2.19 -2.80 9.31
N GLN A 40 2.50 -1.82 10.15
CA GLN A 40 3.88 -1.47 10.54
C GLN A 40 4.36 -2.24 11.77
N GLN A 41 3.48 -2.95 12.47
CA GLN A 41 3.85 -3.71 13.66
C GLN A 41 4.72 -4.92 13.30
N GLN A 42 5.68 -5.26 14.17
CA GLN A 42 6.55 -6.44 14.01
C GLN A 42 5.82 -7.76 14.34
N HIS A 43 4.70 -7.67 15.04
CA HIS A 43 3.79 -8.76 15.35
C HIS A 43 2.38 -8.20 15.44
N THR A 44 1.37 -9.05 15.25
CA THR A 44 -0.03 -8.62 15.42
C THR A 44 -0.27 -8.25 16.89
N PRO A 45 -0.68 -7.01 17.19
CA PRO A 45 -0.85 -6.54 18.56
C PRO A 45 -2.09 -7.16 19.22
N LEU A 46 -2.02 -7.41 20.53
CA LEU A 46 -3.17 -7.90 21.31
C LEU A 46 -4.34 -6.91 21.22
N LEU A 47 -5.57 -7.41 21.09
CA LEU A 47 -6.79 -6.61 21.10
C LEU A 47 -7.05 -6.10 22.52
N ASN A 48 -6.59 -4.89 22.81
CA ASN A 48 -6.88 -4.19 24.05
C ASN A 48 -6.90 -2.68 23.80
N ILE A 49 -7.49 -1.93 24.74
CA ILE A 49 -7.70 -0.50 24.55
C ILE A 49 -6.39 0.29 24.43
N ALA A 50 -5.33 -0.12 25.14
CA ALA A 50 -4.03 0.55 25.11
C ALA A 50 -3.41 0.47 23.69
N ASN A 51 -3.40 -0.72 23.10
CA ASN A 51 -2.90 -0.94 21.75
C ASN A 51 -3.77 -0.22 20.71
N ILE A 52 -5.10 -0.25 20.84
CA ILE A 52 -5.99 0.45 19.90
C ILE A 52 -5.72 1.96 19.93
N LYS A 53 -5.64 2.58 21.13
CA LYS A 53 -5.34 4.01 21.26
C LYS A 53 -4.00 4.38 20.63
N GLN A 54 -2.97 3.55 20.85
CA GLN A 54 -1.65 3.75 20.24
C GLN A 54 -1.69 3.65 18.72
N LEU A 55 -2.36 2.63 18.17
CA LEU A 55 -2.44 2.40 16.72
C LEU A 55 -3.24 3.49 15.99
N MET A 56 -4.29 4.00 16.63
CA MET A 56 -5.18 5.02 16.07
C MET A 56 -4.71 6.44 16.35
N ASN A 57 -3.74 6.62 17.25
CA ASN A 57 -3.27 7.91 17.75
C ASN A 57 -4.44 8.80 18.25
N MET A 58 -5.29 8.22 19.11
CA MET A 58 -6.52 8.83 19.60
C MET A 58 -6.64 8.63 21.12
N ASP A 59 -7.02 9.68 21.84
CA ASP A 59 -7.02 9.67 23.31
C ASP A 59 -8.32 9.10 23.91
N THR A 60 -9.45 9.29 23.22
CA THR A 60 -10.77 8.89 23.70
C THR A 60 -11.10 7.46 23.34
N GLU A 61 -11.48 6.67 24.35
CA GLU A 61 -11.84 5.26 24.18
C GLU A 61 -13.06 5.07 23.28
N GLU A 62 -14.12 5.85 23.47
CA GLU A 62 -15.33 5.79 22.66
C GLU A 62 -15.03 5.95 21.16
N SER A 63 -14.28 6.98 20.79
CA SER A 63 -13.92 7.22 19.39
C SER A 63 -13.04 6.12 18.79
N CYS A 64 -12.17 5.50 19.60
CA CYS A 64 -11.36 4.36 19.18
C CYS A 64 -12.23 3.13 18.88
N LEU A 65 -13.19 2.85 19.77
CA LEU A 65 -14.11 1.73 19.61
C LEU A 65 -15.06 1.94 18.44
N ASP A 66 -15.56 3.17 18.22
CA ASP A 66 -16.35 3.53 17.05
C ASP A 66 -15.59 3.28 15.74
N LEU A 67 -14.33 3.73 15.66
CA LEU A 67 -13.50 3.55 14.47
C LEU A 67 -13.17 2.06 14.24
N LEU A 68 -12.84 1.32 15.31
CA LEU A 68 -12.59 -0.11 15.22
C LEU A 68 -13.84 -0.85 14.69
N TYR A 69 -15.00 -0.57 15.28
CA TYR A 69 -16.28 -1.16 14.88
C TYR A 69 -16.62 -0.80 13.42
N HIS A 70 -16.38 0.43 13.01
CA HIS A 70 -16.54 0.85 11.62
C HIS A 70 -15.66 0.02 10.66
N CYS A 71 -14.37 -0.12 10.96
CA CYS A 71 -13.45 -0.95 10.17
C CYS A 71 -13.87 -2.42 10.15
N GLN A 72 -14.39 -2.97 11.26
CA GLN A 72 -14.90 -4.34 11.32
C GLN A 72 -16.15 -4.51 10.45
N ARG A 73 -17.09 -3.57 10.48
CA ARG A 73 -18.31 -3.60 9.65
C ARG A 73 -18.02 -3.57 8.16
N LEU A 74 -16.94 -2.89 7.76
CA LEU A 74 -16.45 -2.87 6.38
C LEU A 74 -15.60 -4.09 6.03
N GLY A 75 -15.36 -4.99 6.99
CA GLY A 75 -14.57 -6.19 6.82
C GLY A 75 -13.09 -5.89 6.58
N TRP A 76 -12.55 -4.80 7.11
CA TRP A 76 -11.14 -4.40 6.93
C TRP A 76 -10.21 -4.92 8.02
N VAL A 77 -10.73 -5.20 9.20
CA VAL A 77 -9.96 -5.69 10.34
C VAL A 77 -10.65 -6.90 10.96
N GLN A 78 -9.87 -7.84 11.45
CA GLN A 78 -10.30 -9.09 12.07
C GLN A 78 -9.48 -9.36 13.35
N GLY A 79 -10.06 -10.16 14.24
CA GLY A 79 -9.37 -10.74 15.37
C GLY A 79 -8.88 -12.14 15.04
N ILE A 80 -7.63 -12.45 15.36
CA ILE A 80 -7.05 -13.79 15.23
C ILE A 80 -6.66 -14.36 16.60
N ASN A 81 -6.70 -15.68 16.76
CA ASN A 81 -6.50 -16.36 18.05
C ASN A 81 -5.02 -16.49 18.47
N GLN A 82 -4.09 -16.30 17.53
CA GLN A 82 -2.66 -16.44 17.78
C GLN A 82 -1.91 -15.28 17.16
N PRO A 83 -0.83 -14.78 17.80
CA PRO A 83 -0.05 -13.71 17.22
C PRO A 83 0.67 -14.20 15.97
N LEU A 84 0.60 -13.41 14.89
CA LEU A 84 1.46 -13.57 13.74
C LEU A 84 2.69 -12.67 13.88
N HIS A 85 3.81 -13.13 13.37
CA HIS A 85 5.08 -12.42 13.39
C HIS A 85 5.49 -11.99 11.99
N PHE A 86 6.16 -10.85 11.92
CA PHE A 86 6.74 -10.37 10.68
C PHE A 86 7.73 -11.39 10.09
N PRO A 87 7.63 -11.72 8.78
CA PRO A 87 8.57 -12.62 8.13
C PRO A 87 10.00 -12.10 8.18
N GLN A 88 10.92 -12.87 8.78
CA GLN A 88 12.32 -12.47 8.95
C GLN A 88 13.20 -12.76 7.72
N GLU A 89 12.68 -13.47 6.73
CA GLU A 89 13.42 -13.81 5.52
C GLU A 89 13.71 -12.57 4.64
N PRO A 90 14.82 -12.59 3.87
CA PRO A 90 15.10 -11.56 2.87
C PRO A 90 13.96 -11.39 1.86
N LEU A 91 13.75 -10.15 1.39
CA LEU A 91 12.64 -9.81 0.50
C LEU A 91 12.70 -10.62 -0.80
N GLU A 92 13.90 -10.78 -1.35
CA GLU A 92 14.18 -11.47 -2.62
C GLU A 92 13.81 -12.95 -2.55
N LYS A 93 13.86 -13.55 -1.36
CA LYS A 93 13.45 -14.96 -1.13
C LYS A 93 11.94 -15.08 -0.92
N LEU A 94 11.33 -14.10 -0.25
CA LEU A 94 9.89 -14.10 0.05
C LEU A 94 9.03 -13.81 -1.19
N LEU A 95 9.43 -12.84 -2.01
CA LEU A 95 8.58 -12.31 -3.08
C LEU A 95 8.12 -13.37 -4.09
N PRO A 96 8.97 -14.27 -4.63
CA PRO A 96 8.50 -15.26 -5.61
C PRO A 96 7.37 -16.15 -5.06
N GLY A 97 7.50 -16.59 -3.80
CA GLY A 97 6.51 -17.44 -3.13
C GLY A 97 5.18 -16.74 -2.86
N LEU A 98 5.21 -15.43 -2.59
CA LEU A 98 3.99 -14.62 -2.48
C LEU A 98 3.36 -14.38 -3.86
N LEU A 99 4.15 -13.91 -4.83
CA LEU A 99 3.69 -13.51 -6.16
C LEU A 99 2.98 -14.64 -6.91
N VAL A 100 3.49 -15.87 -6.84
CA VAL A 100 2.85 -17.02 -7.50
C VAL A 100 1.43 -17.26 -7.00
N LYS A 101 1.12 -16.92 -5.74
CA LYS A 101 -0.21 -17.11 -5.17
C LYS A 101 -1.19 -16.02 -5.61
N LEU A 102 -0.71 -14.82 -5.88
CA LEU A 102 -1.54 -13.64 -6.18
C LEU A 102 -2.17 -13.68 -7.58
N SER A 103 -1.78 -14.64 -8.42
CA SER A 103 -2.31 -14.85 -9.77
C SER A 103 -2.96 -16.22 -9.89
N GLN A 104 -4.14 -16.30 -10.51
CA GLN A 104 -4.70 -17.60 -10.90
C GLN A 104 -3.83 -18.35 -11.91
N THR A 105 -3.02 -17.64 -12.70
CA THR A 105 -2.12 -18.25 -13.68
C THR A 105 -0.71 -18.49 -13.13
N GLY A 106 -0.47 -18.11 -11.87
CA GLY A 106 0.84 -18.12 -11.25
C GLY A 106 1.80 -17.05 -11.78
N LYS A 107 1.38 -16.16 -12.68
CA LYS A 107 2.24 -15.13 -13.26
C LYS A 107 1.97 -13.76 -12.63
N ALA A 108 2.96 -13.24 -11.91
CA ALA A 108 2.89 -11.92 -11.31
C ALA A 108 4.30 -11.34 -11.15
N LEU A 109 4.41 -10.02 -11.16
CA LEU A 109 5.63 -9.30 -10.80
C LEU A 109 5.31 -8.09 -9.94
N LEU A 110 6.31 -7.64 -9.19
CA LEU A 110 6.26 -6.41 -8.42
C LEU A 110 7.31 -5.46 -8.99
N ALA A 111 6.89 -4.26 -9.40
CA ALA A 111 7.76 -3.21 -9.92
C ALA A 111 7.73 -1.94 -9.06
N ASP A 112 8.79 -1.15 -9.12
CA ASP A 112 8.86 0.17 -8.50
C ASP A 112 8.22 1.26 -9.37
N ASN A 113 8.42 2.52 -8.99
CA ASN A 113 7.91 3.68 -9.71
C ASN A 113 8.79 4.11 -10.91
N GLN A 114 9.99 3.54 -11.05
CA GLN A 114 10.93 3.80 -12.15
C GLN A 114 10.78 2.78 -13.28
N GLY A 115 10.00 1.72 -13.06
CA GLY A 115 9.74 0.69 -14.06
C GLY A 115 10.71 -0.48 -13.97
N PHE A 116 11.38 -0.68 -12.83
CA PHE A 116 12.18 -1.87 -12.57
C PHE A 116 11.39 -2.88 -11.73
N TYR A 117 11.38 -4.15 -12.11
CA TYR A 117 10.81 -5.18 -11.24
C TYR A 117 11.77 -5.57 -10.11
N LEU A 118 11.24 -5.67 -8.90
CA LEU A 118 11.93 -6.22 -7.73
C LEU A 118 11.94 -7.74 -7.76
N ALA A 119 10.83 -8.34 -8.20
CA ALA A 119 10.68 -9.77 -8.36
C ALA A 119 9.62 -10.08 -9.42
N SER A 120 9.79 -11.22 -10.08
CA SER A 120 8.85 -11.74 -11.07
C SER A 120 8.72 -13.25 -10.90
N ASN A 121 7.51 -13.76 -11.09
CA ASN A 121 7.23 -15.18 -11.17
C ASN A 121 6.45 -15.47 -12.45
N GLY A 122 6.91 -16.47 -13.21
CA GLY A 122 6.19 -17.00 -14.38
C GLY A 122 6.21 -16.14 -15.66
N PHE A 123 6.80 -14.94 -15.63
CA PHE A 123 7.11 -14.16 -16.84
C PHE A 123 8.57 -14.40 -17.27
N PRO A 124 8.84 -14.48 -18.59
CA PRO A 124 10.20 -14.33 -19.12
C PRO A 124 10.80 -12.98 -18.71
N HIS A 125 12.13 -12.92 -18.59
CA HIS A 125 12.84 -11.72 -18.13
C HIS A 125 12.49 -10.48 -18.97
N GLU A 126 12.62 -10.57 -20.29
CA GLU A 126 12.31 -9.47 -21.22
C GLU A 126 10.85 -8.98 -21.07
N VAL A 127 9.90 -9.91 -20.90
CA VAL A 127 8.49 -9.57 -20.69
C VAL A 127 8.28 -8.87 -19.35
N ALA A 128 8.99 -9.28 -18.30
CA ALA A 128 8.90 -8.65 -17.00
C ALA A 128 9.45 -7.21 -17.02
N GLU A 129 10.54 -6.95 -17.75
CA GLU A 129 11.08 -5.60 -17.95
C GLU A 129 10.07 -4.70 -18.67
N GLU A 130 9.52 -5.14 -19.80
CA GLU A 130 8.53 -4.38 -20.57
C GLU A 130 7.25 -4.08 -19.76
N LEU A 131 6.74 -5.07 -19.03
CA LEU A 131 5.57 -4.88 -18.16
C LEU A 131 5.87 -3.89 -17.01
N SER A 132 7.09 -3.85 -16.52
CA SER A 132 7.50 -2.94 -15.45
C SER A 132 7.60 -1.51 -15.97
N ALA A 133 8.25 -1.31 -17.12
CA ALA A 133 8.29 -0.02 -17.80
C ALA A 133 6.88 0.50 -18.10
N LEU A 134 6.01 -0.35 -18.67
CA LEU A 134 4.61 -0.01 -18.93
C LEU A 134 3.86 0.40 -17.66
N SER A 135 4.12 -0.27 -16.53
CA SER A 135 3.48 0.09 -15.26
C SER A 135 3.83 1.52 -14.81
N ALA A 136 5.08 1.96 -15.02
CA ALA A 136 5.52 3.31 -14.72
C ALA A 136 4.85 4.35 -15.65
N GLU A 137 4.71 4.02 -16.94
CA GLU A 137 4.00 4.88 -17.90
C GLU A 137 2.50 5.03 -17.56
N ILE A 138 1.83 3.93 -17.20
CA ILE A 138 0.44 3.95 -16.74
C ILE A 138 0.30 4.86 -15.52
N ALA A 139 1.23 4.79 -14.57
CA ALA A 139 1.24 5.67 -13.40
C ALA A 139 1.32 7.16 -13.77
N VAL A 140 2.08 7.53 -14.81
CA VAL A 140 2.15 8.91 -15.32
C VAL A 140 0.81 9.34 -15.90
N VAL A 141 0.18 8.49 -16.73
CA VAL A 141 -1.14 8.77 -17.31
C VAL A 141 -2.19 8.92 -16.21
N TYR A 142 -2.22 7.99 -15.25
CA TYR A 142 -3.11 8.01 -14.11
C TYR A 142 -2.95 9.30 -13.29
N ASN A 143 -1.72 9.68 -12.93
CA ASN A 143 -1.47 10.91 -12.15
C ASN A 143 -2.01 12.17 -12.86
N ARG A 144 -1.97 12.21 -14.20
CA ARG A 144 -2.50 13.32 -14.99
C ARG A 144 -4.01 13.33 -15.12
N ARG A 145 -4.69 12.18 -14.97
CA ARG A 145 -6.10 11.99 -15.33
C ARG A 145 -7.00 11.49 -14.20
N SER A 146 -6.44 11.15 -13.04
CA SER A 146 -7.15 10.57 -11.89
C SER A 146 -8.34 11.40 -11.42
N GLY A 147 -8.29 12.73 -11.59
CA GLY A 147 -9.41 13.62 -11.27
C GLY A 147 -10.71 13.25 -11.98
N VAL A 148 -10.64 12.81 -13.25
CA VAL A 148 -11.84 12.39 -13.99
C VAL A 148 -12.41 11.10 -13.42
N LEU A 149 -11.56 10.12 -13.10
CA LEU A 149 -11.99 8.81 -12.61
C LEU A 149 -12.54 8.91 -11.18
N ILE A 150 -11.79 9.54 -10.29
CA ILE A 150 -12.13 9.59 -8.87
C ILE A 150 -13.22 10.61 -8.59
N LYS A 151 -13.05 11.86 -9.05
CA LYS A 151 -13.95 12.95 -8.65
C LYS A 151 -15.22 13.00 -9.49
N ASN A 152 -15.11 12.77 -10.80
CA ASN A 152 -16.27 12.93 -11.69
C ASN A 152 -17.08 11.64 -11.82
N LEU A 153 -16.42 10.48 -11.82
CA LEU A 153 -17.08 9.18 -11.98
C LEU A 153 -17.23 8.40 -10.66
N GLY A 154 -16.63 8.86 -9.56
CA GLY A 154 -16.69 8.17 -8.27
C GLY A 154 -16.01 6.80 -8.27
N LEU A 155 -15.11 6.53 -9.23
CA LEU A 155 -14.42 5.26 -9.33
C LEU A 155 -13.25 5.25 -8.34
N ALA A 156 -13.37 4.47 -7.27
CA ALA A 156 -12.34 4.27 -6.26
C ALA A 156 -11.31 3.19 -6.65
N SER A 157 -11.02 3.05 -7.95
CA SER A 157 -10.02 2.09 -8.47
C SER A 157 -8.93 2.83 -9.23
N ASN A 158 -7.69 2.49 -8.88
CA ASN A 158 -6.49 3.02 -9.50
C ASN A 158 -5.79 1.96 -10.36
N ALA A 159 -6.42 0.79 -10.51
CA ALA A 159 -5.90 -0.33 -11.29
C ALA A 159 -6.30 -0.24 -12.77
N TRP A 160 -5.39 -0.67 -13.62
CA TRP A 160 -5.58 -0.71 -15.08
C TRP A 160 -5.43 -2.14 -15.56
N ALA A 161 -6.17 -2.54 -16.58
CA ALA A 161 -6.06 -3.89 -17.11
C ALA A 161 -6.33 -3.97 -18.61
N VAL A 162 -5.63 -4.89 -19.26
CA VAL A 162 -6.01 -5.45 -20.55
C VAL A 162 -7.06 -6.53 -20.28
N ILE A 163 -8.25 -6.35 -20.84
CA ILE A 163 -9.38 -7.26 -20.66
C ILE A 163 -9.70 -7.98 -21.98
N ASP A 164 -10.26 -9.20 -21.89
CA ASP A 164 -10.86 -9.84 -23.06
C ASP A 164 -12.28 -9.32 -23.33
N ALA A 165 -12.89 -9.82 -24.42
CA ALA A 165 -14.24 -9.48 -24.83
C ALA A 165 -15.32 -9.85 -23.77
N THR A 166 -14.99 -10.72 -22.81
CA THR A 166 -15.88 -11.10 -21.70
C THR A 166 -15.66 -10.25 -20.45
N GLY A 167 -14.72 -9.30 -20.48
CA GLY A 167 -14.39 -8.41 -19.36
C GLY A 167 -13.38 -9.00 -18.37
N ASN A 168 -12.81 -10.18 -18.65
CA ASN A 168 -11.85 -10.81 -17.76
C ASN A 168 -10.45 -10.23 -17.96
N SER A 169 -9.78 -9.90 -16.84
CA SER A 169 -8.39 -9.44 -16.85
C SER A 169 -7.46 -10.48 -17.47
N LYS A 170 -6.66 -10.08 -18.46
CA LYS A 170 -5.54 -10.86 -19.00
C LYS A 170 -4.21 -10.43 -18.40
N ILE A 171 -4.02 -9.12 -18.23
CA ILE A 171 -2.91 -8.51 -17.52
C ILE A 171 -3.47 -7.28 -16.83
N GLY A 172 -3.28 -7.16 -15.52
CA GLY A 172 -3.63 -5.96 -14.78
C GLY A 172 -2.46 -5.39 -13.99
N PHE A 173 -2.56 -4.11 -13.68
CA PHE A 173 -1.57 -3.27 -13.03
C PHE A 173 -2.25 -2.61 -11.82
N TRP A 174 -1.89 -3.04 -10.63
CA TRP A 174 -2.43 -2.51 -9.37
C TRP A 174 -1.37 -1.67 -8.67
N PRO A 175 -1.61 -0.35 -8.48
CA PRO A 175 -0.70 0.47 -7.70
C PRO A 175 -0.79 0.08 -6.22
N ILE A 176 0.38 0.01 -5.58
CA ILE A 176 0.54 -0.18 -4.15
C ILE A 176 1.25 1.06 -3.61
N MET A 177 0.54 1.82 -2.79
CA MET A 177 1.07 3.02 -2.16
C MET A 177 1.60 2.69 -0.77
N ILE A 178 2.91 2.86 -0.55
CA ILE A 178 3.57 2.65 0.74
C ILE A 178 4.30 3.94 1.12
N GLY A 179 3.67 4.75 1.98
CA GLY A 179 4.18 6.08 2.30
C GLY A 179 4.31 6.94 1.02
N ALA A 180 5.51 7.46 0.75
CA ALA A 180 5.80 8.22 -0.47
C ALA A 180 6.11 7.32 -1.69
N GLN A 181 6.37 6.04 -1.47
CA GLN A 181 6.75 5.11 -2.53
C GLN A 181 5.52 4.51 -3.21
N ARG A 182 5.64 4.30 -4.52
CA ARG A 182 4.66 3.59 -5.33
C ARG A 182 5.32 2.34 -5.90
N PHE A 183 4.64 1.22 -5.74
CA PHE A 183 4.94 -0.01 -6.45
C PHE A 183 3.77 -0.35 -7.38
N HIS A 184 4.00 -1.26 -8.32
CA HIS A 184 2.98 -1.85 -9.16
C HIS A 184 3.04 -3.35 -9.03
N LEU A 185 1.92 -3.94 -8.60
CA LEU A 185 1.71 -5.37 -8.70
C LEU A 185 1.07 -5.66 -10.05
N VAL A 186 1.81 -6.34 -10.92
CA VAL A 186 1.33 -6.74 -12.24
C VAL A 186 0.95 -8.21 -12.19
N VAL A 187 -0.27 -8.54 -12.58
CA VAL A 187 -0.83 -9.90 -12.46
C VAL A 187 -1.40 -10.34 -13.80
N SER A 188 -1.05 -11.55 -14.25
CA SER A 188 -1.73 -12.17 -15.38
C SER A 188 -2.96 -12.96 -14.93
N GLY A 189 -4.04 -12.82 -15.69
CA GLY A 189 -5.33 -13.40 -15.34
C GLY A 189 -6.03 -12.66 -14.20
N PRO A 190 -7.09 -13.25 -13.64
CA PRO A 190 -7.76 -12.72 -12.46
C PRO A 190 -6.83 -12.73 -11.23
N PRO A 191 -6.83 -11.65 -10.41
CA PRO A 191 -6.02 -11.58 -9.19
C PRO A 191 -6.66 -12.37 -8.04
N ASN A 192 -5.81 -13.02 -7.24
CA ASN A 192 -6.19 -13.66 -5.98
C ASN A 192 -5.79 -12.76 -4.80
N PHE A 193 -6.39 -11.57 -4.67
CA PHE A 193 -6.10 -10.65 -3.57
C PHE A 193 -6.93 -10.93 -2.31
N ASN A 194 -7.83 -11.90 -2.37
CA ASN A 194 -8.71 -12.33 -1.28
C ASN A 194 -8.08 -13.40 -0.37
N GLN A 195 -6.74 -13.44 -0.26
CA GLN A 195 -6.01 -14.47 0.48
C GLN A 195 -4.94 -13.86 1.40
N PRO A 196 -4.47 -14.61 2.42
CA PRO A 196 -3.48 -14.12 3.38
C PRO A 196 -2.15 -13.68 2.75
N GLU A 197 -1.72 -14.30 1.65
CA GLU A 197 -0.48 -13.96 0.96
C GLU A 197 -0.47 -12.53 0.43
N PHE A 198 -1.64 -11.99 0.08
CA PHE A 198 -1.75 -10.57 -0.27
C PHE A 198 -1.47 -9.69 0.95
N VAL A 199 -2.05 -10.02 2.11
CA VAL A 199 -1.78 -9.30 3.36
C VAL A 199 -0.29 -9.38 3.72
N SER A 200 0.32 -10.56 3.58
CA SER A 200 1.75 -10.78 3.83
C SER A 200 2.63 -9.93 2.92
N LEU A 201 2.31 -9.83 1.62
CA LEU A 201 3.02 -8.94 0.69
C LEU A 201 2.93 -7.49 1.16
N ILE A 202 1.73 -7.01 1.46
CA ILE A 202 1.53 -5.63 1.90
C ILE A 202 2.24 -5.36 3.22
N TRP A 203 2.19 -6.28 4.19
CA TRP A 203 2.90 -6.17 5.46
C TRP A 203 4.42 -6.07 5.26
N VAL A 204 4.98 -6.96 4.44
CA VAL A 204 6.40 -6.98 4.07
C VAL A 204 6.85 -5.67 3.43
N LEU A 205 6.08 -5.14 2.48
CA LEU A 205 6.41 -3.87 1.82
C LEU A 205 6.25 -2.70 2.80
N THR A 206 5.20 -2.69 3.61
CA THR A 206 4.92 -1.61 4.56
C THR A 206 6.04 -1.46 5.57
N VAL A 207 6.45 -2.54 6.24
CA VAL A 207 7.54 -2.49 7.24
C VAL A 207 8.87 -2.04 6.64
N ARG A 208 9.17 -2.46 5.41
CA ARG A 208 10.45 -2.17 4.74
C ARG A 208 10.52 -0.76 4.15
N TYR A 209 9.42 -0.23 3.65
CA TYR A 209 9.42 0.98 2.83
C TYR A 209 8.66 2.18 3.44
N SER A 210 7.83 1.99 4.47
CA SER A 210 7.06 3.11 5.05
C SER A 210 7.91 4.15 5.80
N LYS A 211 9.12 3.78 6.23
CA LYS A 211 10.03 4.64 7.01
C LYS A 211 10.99 5.47 6.15
N THR A 212 11.15 5.13 4.88
CA THR A 212 12.15 5.75 3.98
C THR A 212 11.67 7.09 3.38
N GLY A 213 10.61 7.69 3.95
CA GLY A 213 10.02 8.97 3.52
C GLY A 213 10.45 10.20 4.32
N SER A 214 11.35 10.08 5.31
CA SER A 214 11.98 11.26 5.92
C SER A 214 13.06 11.78 4.98
N HIS A 215 12.79 12.90 4.31
CA HIS A 215 13.80 13.72 3.66
C HIS A 215 14.90 14.09 4.67
N ASP A 216 16.03 13.37 4.64
CA ASP A 216 17.33 13.93 4.99
C ASP A 216 18.03 14.28 3.66
N GLU A 217 17.59 15.37 3.02
CA GLU A 217 18.48 16.12 2.13
C GLU A 217 19.05 17.29 2.95
N PRO A 218 20.39 17.44 3.05
CA PRO A 218 20.96 18.61 3.67
C PRO A 218 20.64 19.83 2.80
N VAL A 219 19.92 20.80 3.38
CA VAL A 219 19.76 22.14 2.80
C VAL A 219 21.15 22.76 2.65
N SER A 220 21.69 22.69 1.43
CA SER A 220 22.83 23.49 1.01
C SER A 220 22.41 24.95 0.97
N SER A 221 22.68 25.67 2.05
CA SER A 221 22.59 27.12 2.10
C SER A 221 23.70 27.73 1.26
N ASN A 222 23.43 28.01 -0.01
CA ASN A 222 24.27 28.93 -0.79
C ASN A 222 23.63 30.32 -0.81
N SER A 223 24.06 31.13 0.15
CA SER A 223 23.91 32.58 0.13
C SER A 223 24.81 33.18 -0.95
N THR A 224 24.27 33.49 -2.11
CA THR A 224 24.96 34.36 -3.08
C THR A 224 24.46 35.78 -2.90
N LYS A 225 25.26 36.58 -2.18
CA LYS A 225 25.18 38.05 -2.18
C LYS A 225 25.38 38.56 -3.61
N THR A 226 24.35 39.07 -4.24
CA THR A 226 24.50 39.97 -5.41
C THR A 226 24.52 41.41 -4.91
N SER A 227 25.75 41.88 -4.72
CA SER A 227 26.07 43.27 -4.45
C SER A 227 25.66 44.17 -5.61
N HIS A 228 25.03 45.29 -5.27
CA HIS A 228 24.85 46.45 -6.13
C HIS A 228 26.15 46.84 -6.84
N ARG A 229 26.08 47.05 -8.17
CA ARG A 229 26.99 47.96 -8.86
C ARG A 229 26.21 48.83 -9.84
N LYS A 230 26.00 50.08 -9.43
CA LYS A 230 25.62 51.21 -10.29
C LYS A 230 26.70 51.37 -11.36
N ASN A 231 26.32 51.42 -12.63
CA ASN A 231 27.12 52.07 -13.66
C ASN A 231 26.35 53.28 -14.19
N LYS A 232 26.88 54.46 -13.86
CA LYS A 232 26.72 55.72 -14.58
C LYS A 232 27.90 55.84 -15.54
N THR A 233 27.61 56.13 -16.81
CA THR A 233 28.40 56.98 -17.74
C THR A 233 27.52 57.16 -18.97
N GLN A 234 27.04 58.38 -19.21
CA GLN A 234 27.60 59.35 -20.18
C GLN A 234 27.56 58.83 -21.60
#